data_AF-A0A5C9EZA8-F1
#
_entry.id   AF-A0A5C9EZA8-F1
#
_cell.length_a   1.000
_cell.length_b   1.000
_cell.length_c   1.000
_cell.angle_alpha   90.00
_cell.angle_beta   90.00
_cell.angle_gamma   90.00
#
_symmetry.space_group_name_H-M   'P 1'
#
loop_
_entity.id
_entity.type
_entity.pdbx_description
1 polymer ?
#
loop_
_entity_poly.entity_id
_entity_poly.type
_entity_poly.pdbx_seq_one_letter_code
_entity_poly.pdbx_strand_id
1 'polypeptide(L)'
;MKQQRSELGECPNCNCTLLLHDKEKERYVKCEICGHAYNLPKQGAIKNTNLICPLREYPILIIKEKNSKEYLWTDRACVNCESYETCKTIKSIVK
;
A
#
# COMPACT_ATOMS: atom_id res chain seq x y z
N MET A 1 -22.80 10.03 6.06
CA MET A 1 -21.33 9.92 5.88
C MET A 1 -21.02 8.49 5.44
N LYS A 2 -20.63 8.25 4.18
CA LYS A 2 -20.32 6.89 3.69
C LYS A 2 -18.86 6.57 4.02
N GLN A 3 -18.63 5.75 5.04
CA GLN A 3 -17.32 5.13 5.27
C GLN A 3 -17.20 3.94 4.34
N GLN A 4 -16.28 3.99 3.39
CA GLN A 4 -15.95 2.83 2.56
C GLN A 4 -14.77 2.10 3.22
N ARG A 5 -15.05 0.90 3.73
CA ARG A 5 -14.02 -0.03 4.24
C ARG A 5 -13.75 -1.06 3.16
N SER A 6 -12.49 -1.24 2.81
CA SER A 6 -12.07 -2.23 1.83
C SER A 6 -10.90 -3.03 2.38
N GLU A 7 -10.92 -4.33 2.17
CA GLU A 7 -9.85 -5.24 2.61
C GLU A 7 -8.68 -5.15 1.62
N LEU A 8 -7.47 -4.94 2.15
CA LEU A 8 -6.25 -4.81 1.36
C LEU A 8 -5.35 -6.04 1.40
N GLY A 9 -5.59 -6.96 2.33
CA GLY A 9 -4.78 -8.17 2.53
C GLY A 9 -4.46 -8.40 3.99
N GLU A 10 -3.39 -9.14 4.26
CA GLU A 10 -3.01 -9.55 5.61
C GLU A 10 -1.90 -8.65 6.17
N CYS A 11 -1.92 -8.45 7.48
CA CYS A 11 -0.91 -7.73 8.22
C CYS A 11 0.27 -8.68 8.50
N PRO A 12 1.50 -8.34 8.10
CA PRO A 12 2.65 -9.22 8.30
C PRO A 12 3.04 -9.39 9.78
N ASN A 13 2.57 -8.51 10.68
CA ASN A 13 2.88 -8.61 12.10
C ASN A 13 2.04 -9.65 12.85
N CYS A 14 0.81 -9.90 12.39
CA CYS A 14 -0.14 -10.73 13.14
C CYS A 14 -1.10 -11.55 12.24
N ASN A 15 -0.86 -11.58 10.93
CA ASN A 15 -1.64 -12.29 9.92
C ASN A 15 -3.15 -11.99 9.97
N CYS A 16 -3.52 -10.78 10.40
CA CYS A 16 -4.90 -10.33 10.48
C CYS A 16 -5.21 -9.36 9.33
N THR A 17 -6.49 -9.15 9.04
CA THR A 17 -6.93 -8.29 7.93
C THR A 17 -6.47 -6.83 8.08
N LEU A 18 -5.91 -6.29 7.00
CA LEU A 18 -5.63 -4.87 6.80
C LEU A 18 -6.84 -4.20 6.13
N LEU A 19 -7.38 -3.19 6.81
CA LEU A 19 -8.54 -2.45 6.37
C LEU A 19 -8.14 -1.06 5.88
N LEU A 20 -8.57 -0.72 4.67
CA LEU A 20 -8.54 0.65 4.16
C LEU A 20 -9.66 1.46 4.80
N HIS A 21 -9.29 2.59 5.39
CA HIS A 21 -10.20 3.62 5.85
C HIS A 21 -10.07 4.83 4.93
N ASP A 22 -11.04 5.01 4.03
CA ASP A 22 -11.16 6.22 3.21
C ASP A 22 -12.15 7.20 3.86
N LYS A 23 -11.63 8.31 4.40
CA LYS A 23 -12.41 9.44 4.92
C LYS A 23 -12.13 10.68 4.08
N GLU A 24 -13.06 11.64 4.05
CA GLU A 24 -12.91 12.89 3.26
C GLU A 24 -11.63 13.68 3.59
N LYS A 25 -11.13 13.58 4.82
CA LYS A 25 -9.96 14.35 5.29
C LYS A 25 -8.66 13.57 5.28
N GLU A 26 -8.71 12.26 5.45
CA GLU A 26 -7.55 11.40 5.68
C GLU A 26 -7.82 10.00 5.12
N ARG A 27 -6.76 9.34 4.67
CA ARG A 27 -6.80 7.94 4.25
C ARG A 27 -5.72 7.19 4.98
N TYR A 28 -6.06 6.05 5.54
CA TYR A 28 -5.10 5.21 6.23
C TYR A 28 -5.50 3.76 6.13
N VAL A 29 -4.51 2.89 6.27
CA VAL A 29 -4.70 1.46 6.43
C VAL A 29 -4.50 1.14 7.89
N LYS A 30 -5.35 0.30 8.46
CA LYS A 30 -5.22 -0.16 9.84
C LYS A 30 -5.48 -1.66 9.92
N CYS A 31 -4.63 -2.36 10.67
CA CYS A 31 -4.88 -3.74 11.04
C CYS A 31 -6.00 -3.82 12.07
N GLU A 32 -6.91 -4.78 11.88
CA GLU A 32 -8.04 -5.00 12.77
C GLU A 32 -7.62 -5.32 14.21
N ILE A 33 -6.54 -6.09 14.40
CA ILE A 33 -6.17 -6.65 15.72
C ILE A 33 -4.94 -5.97 16.33
N CYS A 34 -3.78 -5.98 15.65
CA CYS A 34 -2.53 -5.51 16.27
C CYS A 34 -2.42 -3.98 16.40
N GLY A 35 -3.37 -3.23 15.82
CA GLY A 35 -3.38 -1.77 15.87
C GLY A 35 -2.37 -1.08 14.94
N HIS A 36 -1.55 -1.83 14.19
CA HIS A 36 -0.65 -1.26 13.18
C HIS A 36 -1.44 -0.43 12.17
N ALA A 37 -0.99 0.80 11.92
CA ALA A 37 -1.65 1.69 10.98
C ALA A 37 -0.64 2.54 10.22
N TYR A 38 -0.95 2.85 8.97
CA TYR A 38 -0.12 3.70 8.13
C TYR A 38 -0.97 4.58 7.21
N ASN A 39 -0.46 5.78 6.94
CA ASN A 39 -1.19 6.77 6.16
C ASN A 39 -1.06 6.50 4.66
N LEU A 40 -2.11 6.84 3.92
CA LEU A 40 -2.13 6.88 2.47
C LEU A 40 -2.30 8.31 1.97
N PRO A 41 -1.81 8.62 0.77
CA PRO A 41 -2.12 9.84 0.06
C PRO A 41 -3.62 10.11 0.03
N LYS A 42 -3.98 11.35 0.41
CA LYS A 42 -5.37 11.82 0.46
C LYS A 42 -6.05 11.84 -0.91
N GLN A 43 -5.27 12.02 -1.97
CA GLN A 43 -5.75 12.15 -3.33
C GLN A 43 -5.39 10.93 -4.18
N GLY A 44 -6.13 10.74 -5.27
CA GLY A 44 -5.95 9.63 -6.19
C GLY A 44 -6.86 8.45 -5.93
N ALA A 45 -6.96 7.55 -6.91
CA ALA A 45 -7.63 6.27 -6.77
C ALA A 45 -6.64 5.24 -6.22
N ILE A 46 -7.05 4.50 -5.19
CA ILE A 46 -6.27 3.42 -4.62
C ILE A 46 -6.72 2.12 -5.28
N LYS A 47 -5.76 1.34 -5.76
CA LYS A 47 -5.97 -0.03 -6.25
C LYS A 47 -5.07 -0.99 -5.50
N ASN A 48 -5.64 -2.09 -5.02
CA ASN A 48 -4.85 -3.19 -4.49
C ASN A 48 -4.22 -3.97 -5.66
N THR A 49 -2.92 -4.23 -5.59
CA THR A 49 -2.21 -5.02 -6.61
C THR A 49 -2.18 -6.51 -6.31
N ASN A 50 -2.59 -6.91 -5.09
CA ASN A 50 -2.38 -8.26 -4.53
C ASN A 50 -0.90 -8.68 -4.48
N LEU A 51 0.03 -7.74 -4.71
CA LEU A 51 1.46 -7.99 -4.60
C LEU A 51 1.90 -7.70 -3.19
N ILE A 52 2.76 -8.57 -2.68
CA ILE A 52 3.36 -8.43 -1.37
C ILE A 52 4.80 -7.95 -1.54
N CYS A 53 5.19 -7.02 -0.68
CA CYS A 53 6.55 -6.53 -0.64
C CYS A 53 7.50 -7.63 -0.16
N PRO A 54 8.50 -8.06 -0.95
CA PRO A 54 9.39 -9.16 -0.55
C PRO A 54 10.27 -8.84 0.67
N LEU A 55 10.44 -7.57 1.04
CA LEU A 55 11.30 -7.16 2.15
C LEU A 55 10.56 -7.05 3.49
N ARG A 56 9.26 -6.78 3.45
CA ARG A 56 8.48 -6.37 4.62
C ARG A 56 7.13 -7.06 4.71
N GLU A 57 6.78 -7.84 3.70
CA GLU A 57 5.55 -8.64 3.63
C GLU A 57 4.25 -7.83 3.70
N TYR A 58 4.32 -6.51 3.44
CA TYR A 58 3.14 -5.66 3.31
C TYR A 58 2.58 -5.66 1.89
N PRO A 59 1.25 -5.51 1.71
CA PRO A 59 0.66 -5.33 0.39
C PRO A 59 1.16 -4.04 -0.28
N ILE A 60 1.35 -4.11 -1.60
CA ILE A 60 1.69 -3.00 -2.48
C ILE A 60 0.40 -2.48 -3.10
N LEU A 61 0.20 -1.17 -3.02
CA LEU A 61 -0.93 -0.46 -3.57
C LEU A 61 -0.48 0.37 -4.78
N ILE A 62 -1.36 0.55 -5.75
CA ILE A 62 -1.19 1.55 -6.81
C ILE A 62 -2.04 2.77 -6.47
N ILE A 63 -1.41 3.94 -6.52
CA ILE A 63 -2.09 5.22 -6.36
C ILE A 63 -2.06 5.94 -7.70
N LYS A 64 -3.25 6.26 -8.21
CA LYS A 64 -3.46 6.99 -9.45
C LYS A 64 -4.08 8.35 -9.19
N GLU A 65 -3.30 9.41 -9.31
CA GLU A 65 -3.85 10.76 -9.29
C GLU A 65 -4.47 11.14 -10.65
N LYS A 66 -5.37 12.12 -10.67
CA LYS A 66 -6.16 12.46 -11.87
C LYS A 66 -5.30 12.83 -13.09
N ASN A 67 -4.15 13.47 -12.88
CA ASN A 67 -3.24 13.96 -13.93
C ASN A 67 -1.78 13.52 -13.74
N SER A 68 -1.50 12.64 -12.79
CA SER A 68 -0.13 12.17 -12.50
C SER A 68 0.05 10.72 -12.92
N LYS A 69 1.31 10.29 -13.04
CA LYS A 69 1.64 8.88 -13.26
C LYS A 69 1.19 8.04 -12.06
N GLU A 70 0.87 6.78 -12.33
CA GLU A 70 0.61 5.79 -11.28
C GLU A 70 1.91 5.49 -10.53
N TYR A 71 1.86 5.43 -9.20
CA TYR A 71 2.99 5.06 -8.38
C TYR A 71 2.63 3.96 -7.38
N LEU A 72 3.64 3.17 -7.01
CA LEU A 72 3.52 2.11 -6.03
C LEU A 72 3.64 2.70 -4.62
N TRP A 73 2.80 2.23 -3.70
CA TRP A 73 2.76 2.67 -2.32
C TRP A 73 2.66 1.48 -1.37
N THR A 74 3.32 1.57 -0.23
CA THR A 74 3.24 0.60 0.87
C THR A 74 3.70 1.31 2.16
N ASP A 75 3.52 0.70 3.34
CA ASP A 75 3.84 1.31 4.64
C ASP A 75 5.27 1.89 4.68
N ARG A 76 6.22 1.16 4.10
CA ARG A 76 7.64 1.54 4.03
C ARG A 76 8.22 1.20 2.68
N ALA A 77 9.31 1.86 2.29
CA ALA A 77 9.99 1.58 1.03
C ALA A 77 10.19 0.06 0.80
N CYS A 78 9.62 -0.44 -0.30
CA CYS A 78 9.74 -1.84 -0.72
C CYS A 78 10.99 -2.08 -1.59
N VAL A 79 12.00 -1.25 -1.43
CA VAL A 79 13.25 -1.31 -2.18
C VAL A 79 14.39 -1.23 -1.18
N ASN A 80 15.34 -2.16 -1.29
CA ASN A 80 16.61 -2.08 -0.59
C ASN A 80 17.63 -1.53 -1.59
N CYS A 81 17.56 -0.24 -1.87
CA CYS A 81 18.46 0.40 -2.83
C CYS A 81 19.49 1.21 -2.04
N GLU A 82 20.63 0.58 -1.75
CA GLU A 82 21.81 1.25 -1.16
C GLU A 82 22.46 2.23 -2.16
N SER A 83 22.18 2.08 -3.45
CA SER A 83 22.54 3.03 -4.51
C SER A 83 21.50 3.05 -5.63
N TYR A 84 21.37 4.20 -6.31
CA TYR A 84 20.41 4.45 -7.39
C TYR A 84 20.63 3.53 -8.61
N GLU A 85 21.86 3.04 -8.83
CA GLU A 85 22.26 2.31 -10.04
C GLU A 85 21.89 0.82 -10.03
N THR A 86 21.82 0.19 -8.86
CA THR A 86 21.51 -1.25 -8.73
C THR A 86 20.08 -1.54 -8.30
N CYS A 87 19.20 -0.52 -8.32
CA CYS A 87 17.79 -0.71 -8.04
C CYS A 87 17.17 -1.53 -9.18
N LYS A 88 17.29 -2.87 -9.08
CA LYS A 88 16.60 -3.82 -9.96
C LYS A 88 15.13 -3.52 -9.78
N THR A 89 14.61 -2.72 -10.70
CA THR A 89 13.19 -2.48 -10.84
C THR A 89 12.56 -3.86 -10.87
N ILE A 90 11.59 -4.10 -10.00
CA ILE A 90 10.77 -5.31 -10.06
C ILE A 90 9.93 -5.19 -11.35
N LYS A 91 10.58 -5.35 -12.51
CA LYS A 91 10.00 -5.33 -13.86
C LYS A 91 9.24 -6.62 -14.14
N SER A 92 9.20 -7.55 -13.20
CA SER A 92 8.72 -8.91 -13.40
C SER A 92 7.30 -9.18 -12.90
N ILE A 93 6.57 -8.21 -12.35
CA ILE A 93 5.21 -8.45 -11.85
C ILE A 93 4.12 -7.83 -12.75
N VAL A 94 4.37 -7.84 -14.06
CA VAL A 94 3.30 -7.80 -15.05
C VAL A 94 3.66 -8.88 -16.07
N LYS A 95 2.97 -10.01 -16.01
CA LYS A 95 2.95 -11.02 -17.05
C LYS A 95 1.50 -11.41 -17.32
#